data_AF-A0A3E0N6X5-F1
#
_entry.id   AF-A0A3E0N6X5-F1
#
_cell.length_a   1.000
_cell.length_b   1.000
_cell.length_c   1.000
_cell.angle_alpha   90.00
_cell.angle_beta   90.00
_cell.angle_gamma   90.00
#
_symmetry.space_group_name_H-M   'P 1'
#
loop_
_entity.id
_entity.type
_entity.pdbx_description
1 polymer ?
#
loop_
_entity_poly.entity_id
_entity_poly.type
_entity_poly.pdbx_seq_one_letter_code
_entity_poly.pdbx_strand_id
1 'polypeptide(L)'
;MSLFDDEHYRWRETYFLFLQSLKRPSAESVVEMIGGLSHNFDLQRVRSDDAGRFESMTVVASDAYSAIDISYVEGEEVEEQIASLSTEMLPLIDDAEERKCFDRLADFNGRFDLLHFEQLGDDADVDSAEIGGEDAEADEIDGMLDPGALLLVLDAMAELCDGVGIDPQSNSVMMP
;
A
#
# COMPACT_ATOMS: atom_id res chain seq x y z
N MET A 1 14.65 -2.95 9.94
CA MET A 1 13.64 -2.30 10.78
C MET A 1 12.49 -1.96 9.87
N SER A 2 11.25 -2.22 10.32
CA SER A 2 10.04 -1.84 9.58
C SER A 2 9.80 -0.34 9.76
N LEU A 3 9.00 0.29 8.89
CA LEU A 3 8.56 1.68 9.11
C LEU A 3 7.74 1.84 10.40
N PHE A 4 7.15 0.77 10.92
CA PHE A 4 6.49 0.79 12.23
C PHE A 4 7.44 1.08 13.41
N ASP A 5 8.73 0.79 13.26
CA ASP A 5 9.74 1.03 14.29
C ASP A 5 10.40 2.43 14.16
N ASP A 6 10.00 3.20 13.14
CA ASP A 6 10.61 4.48 12.79
C ASP A 6 9.69 5.64 13.24
N GLU A 7 10.17 6.45 14.18
CA GLU A 7 9.43 7.56 14.76
C GLU A 7 9.09 8.67 13.74
N HIS A 8 9.81 8.71 12.61
CA HIS A 8 9.53 9.66 11.53
C HIS A 8 8.37 9.20 10.63
N TYR A 9 7.73 8.06 10.91
CA TYR A 9 6.62 7.54 10.12
C TYR A 9 5.41 7.21 10.98
N ARG A 10 4.24 7.66 10.52
CA ARG A 10 2.95 7.35 11.12
C ARG A 10 2.12 6.52 10.16
N TRP A 11 1.74 5.30 10.56
CA TRP A 11 0.81 4.48 9.78
C TRP A 11 -0.54 5.19 9.62
N ARG A 12 -1.08 5.15 8.40
CA ARG A 12 -2.36 5.78 8.05
C ARG A 12 -3.40 4.78 7.60
N GLU A 13 -3.06 3.95 6.62
CA GLU A 13 -4.00 3.04 5.97
C GLU A 13 -3.29 1.83 5.35
N THR A 14 -4.06 0.82 4.97
CA THR A 14 -3.56 -0.39 4.32
C THR A 14 -4.48 -0.76 3.17
N TYR A 15 -3.89 -0.99 2.01
CA TYR A 15 -4.56 -1.48 0.81
C TYR A 15 -4.14 -2.91 0.54
N PHE A 16 -5.07 -3.68 -0.02
CA PHE A 16 -4.82 -5.05 -0.44
C PHE A 16 -4.85 -5.15 -1.96
N LEU A 17 -3.81 -5.76 -2.54
CA LEU A 17 -3.80 -6.13 -3.94
C LEU A 17 -3.84 -7.65 -4.04
N PHE A 18 -5.00 -8.20 -4.39
CA PHE A 18 -5.16 -9.65 -4.55
C PHE A 18 -4.76 -10.09 -5.96
N LEU A 19 -4.14 -11.27 -6.04
CA LEU A 19 -3.66 -11.86 -7.28
C LEU A 19 -3.61 -13.39 -7.22
N GLN A 20 -3.41 -14.00 -8.37
CA GLN A 20 -2.95 -15.39 -8.43
C GLN A 20 -1.46 -15.42 -8.08
N SER A 21 -1.04 -16.25 -7.12
CA SER A 21 0.37 -16.45 -6.73
C SER A 21 1.29 -16.77 -7.91
N LEU A 22 0.79 -17.47 -8.93
CA LEU A 22 1.52 -17.76 -10.17
C LEU A 22 1.85 -16.51 -11.00
N LYS A 23 1.13 -15.40 -10.80
CA LYS A 23 1.38 -14.09 -11.43
C LYS A 23 2.23 -13.15 -10.56
N ARG A 24 2.76 -13.65 -9.44
CA ARG A 24 3.67 -12.87 -8.60
C ARG A 24 4.88 -12.41 -9.43
N PRO A 25 5.10 -11.10 -9.59
CA PRO A 25 6.17 -10.58 -10.43
C PRO A 25 7.56 -10.83 -9.83
N SER A 26 8.59 -10.69 -10.67
CA SER A 26 9.98 -10.66 -10.19
C SER A 26 10.27 -9.36 -9.46
N ALA A 27 11.21 -9.37 -8.51
CA ALA A 27 11.61 -8.13 -7.82
C ALA A 27 12.18 -7.08 -8.79
N GLU A 28 12.89 -7.52 -9.83
CA GLU A 28 13.41 -6.64 -10.88
C GLU A 28 12.29 -5.94 -11.65
N SER A 29 11.24 -6.68 -12.03
CA SER A 29 10.09 -6.11 -12.74
C SER A 29 9.34 -5.08 -11.90
N VAL A 30 9.22 -5.31 -10.58
CA VAL A 30 8.57 -4.34 -9.68
C VAL A 30 9.42 -3.07 -9.55
N VAL A 31 10.75 -3.22 -9.40
CA VAL A 31 11.67 -2.08 -9.33
C VAL A 31 11.66 -1.25 -10.61
N GLU A 32 11.71 -1.90 -11.78
CA GLU A 32 11.65 -1.23 -13.08
C GLU A 32 10.33 -0.49 -13.27
N MET A 33 9.21 -1.14 -12.92
CA MET A 33 7.88 -0.56 -13.02
C MET A 33 7.76 0.69 -12.12
N ILE A 34 8.07 0.59 -10.83
CA ILE A 34 7.91 1.72 -9.89
C ILE A 34 8.89 2.84 -10.22
N GLY A 35 10.12 2.50 -10.61
CA GLY A 35 11.11 3.49 -11.06
C GLY A 35 10.75 4.21 -12.37
N GLY A 36 9.80 3.67 -13.14
CA GLY A 36 9.25 4.29 -14.34
C GLY A 36 8.06 5.22 -14.11
N LEU A 37 7.52 5.27 -12.89
CA LEU A 37 6.41 6.15 -12.54
C LEU A 37 6.84 7.62 -12.47
N SER A 38 5.87 8.54 -12.51
CA SER A 38 6.13 9.98 -12.59
C SER A 38 6.73 10.61 -11.31
N HIS A 39 6.80 9.87 -10.21
CA HIS A 39 7.39 10.32 -8.96
C HIS A 39 8.85 9.90 -8.85
N ASN A 40 9.64 10.72 -8.14
CA ASN A 40 11.00 10.36 -7.75
C ASN A 40 10.98 9.39 -6.56
N PHE A 41 10.45 8.18 -6.77
CA PHE A 41 10.39 7.17 -5.73
C PHE A 41 11.80 6.68 -5.37
N ASP A 42 12.12 6.70 -4.08
CA ASP A 42 13.30 6.03 -3.54
C ASP A 42 12.93 4.62 -3.09
N LEU A 43 13.50 3.62 -3.76
CA LEU A 43 13.20 2.21 -3.55
C LEU A 43 14.21 1.60 -2.59
N GLN A 44 13.73 1.25 -1.40
CA GLN A 44 14.55 0.74 -0.32
C GLN A 44 14.16 -0.70 0.04
N ARG A 45 15.11 -1.41 0.64
CA ARG A 45 14.89 -2.73 1.27
C ARG A 45 14.21 -3.77 0.37
N VAL A 46 14.47 -3.72 -0.94
CA VAL A 46 13.92 -4.68 -1.91
C VAL A 46 14.37 -6.10 -1.54
N ARG A 47 13.40 -7.01 -1.39
CA ARG A 47 13.60 -8.43 -1.09
C ARG A 47 12.92 -9.30 -2.13
N SER A 48 13.52 -10.46 -2.33
CA SER A 48 13.01 -11.51 -3.21
C SER A 48 13.17 -12.86 -2.55
N ASP A 49 12.28 -13.80 -2.90
CA ASP A 49 12.40 -15.18 -2.48
C ASP A 49 13.54 -15.90 -3.20
N ASP A 50 13.77 -17.17 -2.85
CA ASP A 50 14.81 -18.02 -3.46
C ASP A 50 14.64 -18.20 -4.98
N ALA A 51 13.44 -17.93 -5.53
CA ALA A 51 13.13 -17.99 -6.95
C ALA A 51 13.22 -16.62 -7.64
N GLY A 52 13.61 -15.55 -6.92
CA GLY A 52 13.72 -14.19 -7.44
C GLY A 52 12.39 -13.43 -7.56
N ARG A 53 11.30 -13.97 -6.99
CA ARG A 53 9.99 -13.31 -6.98
C ARG A 53 9.93 -12.27 -5.87
N PHE A 54 9.23 -11.17 -6.13
CA PHE A 54 9.15 -10.02 -5.23
C PHE A 54 8.52 -10.37 -3.87
N GLU A 55 9.23 -10.17 -2.75
CA GLU A 55 8.72 -10.42 -1.38
C GLU A 55 8.26 -9.15 -0.69
N SER A 56 9.12 -8.13 -0.67
CA SER A 56 8.81 -6.86 -0.04
C SER A 56 9.72 -5.73 -0.50
N MET A 57 9.26 -4.49 -0.34
CA MET A 57 10.08 -3.29 -0.47
C MET A 57 9.44 -2.13 0.29
N THR A 58 10.23 -1.10 0.54
CA THR A 58 9.74 0.20 0.99
C THR A 58 9.90 1.20 -0.15
N VAL A 59 8.82 1.87 -0.53
CA VAL A 59 8.81 2.96 -1.52
C VAL A 59 8.69 4.27 -0.77
N VAL A 60 9.69 5.13 -0.85
CA VAL A 60 9.66 6.46 -0.21
C VAL A 60 9.32 7.51 -1.26
N ALA A 61 8.29 8.29 -0.98
CA ALA A 61 7.79 9.37 -1.83
C ALA A 61 7.92 10.69 -1.07
N SER A 62 9.14 11.22 -0.98
CA SER A 62 9.41 12.44 -0.20
C SER A 62 8.61 13.65 -0.70
N ASP A 63 8.37 13.74 -2.01
CA ASP A 63 7.54 14.80 -2.61
C ASP A 63 6.06 14.71 -2.18
N ALA A 64 5.62 13.54 -1.69
CA ALA A 64 4.27 13.25 -1.22
C ALA A 64 4.19 13.13 0.32
N TYR A 65 5.30 13.42 1.03
CA TYR A 65 5.44 13.22 2.48
C TYR A 65 4.98 11.85 2.94
N SER A 66 5.31 10.81 2.17
CA SER A 66 4.81 9.47 2.41
C SER A 66 5.82 8.37 2.14
N ALA A 67 5.54 7.20 2.72
CA ALA A 67 6.21 5.96 2.37
C ALA A 67 5.19 4.81 2.31
N ILE A 68 5.48 3.82 1.48
CA ILE A 68 4.64 2.64 1.26
C ILE A 68 5.49 1.42 1.54
N ASP A 69 5.11 0.63 2.55
CA ASP A 69 5.73 -0.68 2.79
C ASP A 69 4.87 -1.74 2.12
N ILE A 70 5.47 -2.47 1.19
CA ILE A 70 4.79 -3.48 0.36
C ILE A 70 5.30 -4.85 0.79
N SER A 71 4.40 -5.78 1.08
CA SER A 71 4.75 -7.15 1.46
C SER A 71 3.83 -8.19 0.84
N TYR A 72 4.39 -9.34 0.47
CA TYR A 72 3.64 -10.44 -0.12
C TYR A 72 3.17 -11.45 0.93
N VAL A 73 1.91 -11.87 0.81
CA VAL A 73 1.27 -12.91 1.61
C VAL A 73 0.60 -13.93 0.69
N GLU A 74 0.69 -15.22 1.02
CA GLU A 74 0.01 -16.30 0.29
C GLU A 74 -0.51 -17.38 1.25
N GLY A 75 -1.45 -18.19 0.77
CA GLY A 75 -2.00 -19.33 1.50
C GLY A 75 -3.32 -19.05 2.21
N GLU A 76 -3.59 -19.81 3.27
CA GLU A 76 -4.88 -19.87 3.97
C GLU A 76 -5.37 -18.50 4.45
N GLU A 77 -4.46 -17.63 4.91
CA GLU A 77 -4.79 -16.26 5.33
C GLU A 77 -5.46 -15.44 4.21
N VAL A 78 -4.98 -15.60 2.96
CA VAL A 78 -5.54 -14.88 1.81
C VAL A 78 -6.93 -15.41 1.47
N GLU A 79 -7.12 -16.73 1.53
CA GLU A 79 -8.41 -17.39 1.27
C GLU A 79 -9.46 -16.98 2.30
N GLU A 80 -9.09 -16.94 3.59
CA GLU A 80 -9.97 -16.47 4.67
C GLU A 80 -10.35 -14.99 4.48
N GLN A 81 -9.38 -14.14 4.13
CA GLN A 81 -9.64 -12.72 3.89
C GLN A 81 -10.60 -12.51 2.71
N ILE A 82 -10.40 -13.24 1.60
CA ILE A 82 -11.28 -13.18 0.44
C ILE A 82 -12.69 -13.62 0.81
N ALA A 83 -12.85 -14.69 1.58
CA ALA A 83 -14.15 -15.17 2.03
C ALA A 83 -14.87 -14.14 2.93
N SER A 84 -14.14 -13.47 3.81
CA SER A 84 -14.68 -12.39 4.65
C SER A 84 -15.13 -11.21 3.80
N LEU A 85 -14.25 -10.68 2.93
CA LEU A 85 -14.57 -9.57 2.03
C LEU A 85 -15.75 -9.91 1.13
N SER A 86 -15.82 -11.15 0.63
CA SER A 86 -16.95 -11.62 -0.18
C SER A 86 -18.27 -11.52 0.57
N THR A 87 -18.28 -11.88 1.85
CA THR A 87 -19.49 -11.83 2.66
C THR A 87 -19.95 -10.40 2.92
N GLU A 88 -19.00 -9.48 3.10
CA GLU A 88 -19.27 -8.08 3.46
C GLU A 88 -19.60 -7.22 2.24
N MET A 89 -18.86 -7.37 1.13
CA MET A 89 -18.92 -6.48 -0.02
C MET A 89 -19.86 -6.97 -1.13
N LEU A 90 -19.97 -8.27 -1.40
CA LEU A 90 -20.84 -8.79 -2.46
C LEU A 90 -22.31 -8.31 -2.37
N PRO A 91 -22.91 -8.12 -1.17
CA PRO A 91 -24.26 -7.57 -1.04
C PRO A 91 -24.37 -6.07 -1.32
N LEU A 92 -23.25 -5.34 -1.32
CA LEU A 92 -23.18 -3.89 -1.51
C LEU A 92 -22.85 -3.49 -2.96
N ILE A 93 -22.34 -4.44 -3.76
CA ILE A 93 -21.95 -4.23 -5.15
C ILE A 93 -23.19 -4.30 -6.04
N ASP A 94 -23.64 -3.13 -6.51
CA ASP A 94 -24.73 -2.98 -7.49
C ASP A 94 -24.20 -2.88 -8.93
N ASP A 95 -22.91 -2.57 -9.11
CA ASP A 95 -22.29 -2.42 -10.42
C ASP A 95 -21.82 -3.76 -11.02
N ALA A 96 -22.07 -3.95 -12.32
CA ALA A 96 -21.77 -5.21 -13.00
C ALA A 96 -20.28 -5.40 -13.32
N GLU A 97 -19.51 -4.32 -13.44
CA GLU A 97 -18.06 -4.37 -13.67
C GLU A 97 -17.33 -4.66 -12.36
N GLU A 98 -17.69 -3.96 -11.28
CA GLU A 98 -17.22 -4.27 -9.92
C GLU A 98 -17.53 -5.73 -9.56
N ARG A 99 -18.73 -6.22 -9.89
CA ARG A 99 -19.11 -7.61 -9.64
C ARG A 99 -18.19 -8.60 -10.35
N LYS A 100 -17.85 -8.33 -11.62
CA LYS A 100 -16.92 -9.20 -12.37
C LYS A 100 -15.52 -9.18 -11.77
N CYS A 101 -15.04 -8.03 -11.32
CA CYS A 101 -13.76 -7.95 -10.62
C CYS A 101 -13.78 -8.74 -9.32
N PHE A 102 -14.89 -8.67 -8.58
CA PHE A 102 -15.06 -9.43 -7.36
C PHE A 102 -15.14 -10.94 -7.61
N ASP A 103 -15.81 -11.38 -8.67
CA ASP A 103 -15.88 -12.80 -9.05
C ASP A 103 -14.47 -13.39 -9.33
N ARG A 104 -13.50 -12.56 -9.77
CA ARG A 104 -12.10 -13.00 -9.96
C ARG A 104 -11.39 -13.32 -8.65
N LEU A 105 -11.79 -12.70 -7.53
CA LEU A 105 -11.16 -12.93 -6.23
C LEU A 105 -11.26 -14.40 -5.81
N ALA A 106 -12.30 -15.12 -6.23
CA ALA A 106 -12.48 -16.53 -5.91
C ALA A 106 -11.33 -17.43 -6.40
N ASP A 107 -10.58 -17.00 -7.42
CA ASP A 107 -9.44 -17.73 -7.97
C ASP A 107 -8.09 -17.23 -7.43
N PHE A 108 -8.09 -16.23 -6.54
CA PHE A 108 -6.87 -15.61 -6.01
C PHE A 108 -6.40 -16.29 -4.73
N ASN A 109 -5.08 -16.39 -4.58
CA ASN A 109 -4.42 -17.07 -3.46
C ASN A 109 -3.11 -16.38 -3.02
N GLY A 110 -2.87 -15.16 -3.53
CA GLY A 110 -1.81 -14.27 -3.11
C GLY A 110 -2.36 -12.86 -2.90
N ARG A 111 -1.69 -12.10 -2.05
CA ARG A 111 -2.01 -10.72 -1.70
C ARG A 111 -0.73 -9.93 -1.53
N PHE A 112 -0.72 -8.69 -1.98
CA PHE A 112 0.21 -7.68 -1.48
C PHE A 112 -0.50 -6.79 -0.46
N ASP A 113 0.14 -6.58 0.67
CA ASP A 113 -0.25 -5.59 1.66
C ASP A 113 0.56 -4.33 1.37
N LEU A 114 -0.14 -3.25 1.03
CA LEU A 114 0.44 -1.93 0.79
C LEU A 114 0.09 -1.04 1.99
N LEU A 115 1.05 -0.87 2.88
CA LEU A 115 0.89 -0.07 4.10
C LEU A 115 1.38 1.34 3.84
N HIS A 116 0.48 2.31 3.97
CA HIS A 116 0.77 3.71 3.71
C HIS A 116 1.11 4.43 5.01
N PHE A 117 2.25 5.09 5.00
CA PHE A 117 2.79 5.86 6.11
C PHE A 117 2.93 7.31 5.70
N GLU A 118 2.54 8.21 6.60
CA GLU A 118 2.90 9.62 6.51
C GLU A 118 4.27 9.84 7.13
N GLN A 119 5.09 10.64 6.45
CA GLN A 119 6.36 11.11 6.96
C GLN A 119 6.12 12.30 7.90
N LEU A 120 6.53 12.15 9.15
CA LEU A 120 6.53 13.22 10.13
C LEU A 120 7.81 14.06 9.96
N GLY A 121 7.71 15.37 10.17
CA GLY A 121 8.89 16.22 10.28
C GLY A 121 9.74 15.89 11.50
N ASP A 122 10.98 16.39 11.51
CA ASP A 122 11.94 16.25 12.63
C ASP A 122 11.42 16.82 13.97
N ASP A 123 10.29 17.53 14.00
CA ASP A 123 9.65 18.11 15.19
C ASP A 123 8.57 17.20 15.83
N ALA A 124 8.51 15.90 15.49
CA ALA A 124 7.56 14.96 16.12
C ALA A 124 7.86 14.63 17.60
N ASP A 125 8.94 15.19 18.14
CA ASP A 125 9.47 14.97 19.50
C ASP A 125 9.02 16.05 20.51
N VAL A 126 7.86 16.67 20.31
CA VAL A 126 7.22 17.54 21.32
C VAL A 126 6.03 16.84 21.94
N ASP A 127 6.34 15.85 22.77
CA ASP A 127 5.45 15.34 23.79
C ASP A 127 4.86 16.53 24.58
N SER A 128 3.55 16.52 24.74
CA SER A 128 2.77 17.61 25.32
C SER A 128 3.25 18.04 26.71
N ALA A 129 4.05 19.11 26.83
CA ALA A 129 4.22 19.86 28.08
C ALA A 129 4.86 21.25 27.88
N GLU A 130 4.00 22.28 27.91
CA GLU A 130 4.26 23.63 28.43
C GLU A 130 5.70 24.20 28.36
N ILE A 131 6.05 25.00 27.33
CA ILE A 131 6.74 26.30 27.47
C ILE A 131 6.36 27.17 26.26
N GLY A 132 5.87 28.38 26.52
CA GLY A 132 5.33 29.28 25.49
C GLY A 132 6.33 29.94 24.55
N GLY A 133 5.77 30.43 23.45
CA GLY A 133 6.35 31.35 22.47
C GLY A 133 5.39 31.45 21.30
N GLU A 134 4.69 32.58 21.19
CA GLU A 134 3.90 32.92 20.00
C GLU A 134 4.88 32.94 18.80
N ASP A 135 4.53 32.24 17.71
CA ASP A 135 5.25 32.17 16.41
C ASP A 135 6.39 31.15 16.25
N ALA A 136 6.10 29.84 16.29
CA ALA A 136 6.97 28.82 15.68
C ALA A 136 6.15 27.81 14.86
N GLU A 137 6.47 27.73 13.57
CA GLU A 137 5.76 27.03 12.49
C GLU A 137 5.91 25.50 12.55
N ALA A 138 5.42 24.87 13.62
CA ALA A 138 5.43 23.40 13.78
C ALA A 138 4.20 22.70 13.17
N ASP A 139 3.26 23.46 12.59
CA ASP A 139 2.02 22.96 11.98
C ASP A 139 2.14 22.67 10.47
N GLU A 140 3.31 22.84 9.84
CA GLU A 140 3.37 22.82 8.37
C GLU A 140 3.38 21.42 7.74
N ILE A 141 3.84 20.37 8.41
CA ILE A 141 4.02 19.04 7.78
C ILE A 141 2.85 18.08 8.07
N ASP A 142 2.16 18.24 9.22
CA ASP A 142 1.01 17.39 9.58
C ASP A 142 -0.16 17.65 8.61
N GLY A 143 -0.51 16.65 7.80
CA GLY A 143 -1.55 16.77 6.78
C GLY A 143 -1.06 17.14 5.37
N MET A 144 0.26 17.13 5.12
CA MET A 144 0.82 17.23 3.75
C MET A 144 0.84 15.89 3.00
N LEU A 145 0.37 14.81 3.63
CA LEU A 145 0.25 13.49 3.03
C LEU A 145 -0.53 13.54 1.71
N ASP A 146 0.11 13.16 0.61
CA ASP A 146 -0.57 12.94 -0.67
C ASP A 146 -0.84 11.43 -0.89
N PRO A 147 -2.11 10.98 -0.79
CA PRO A 147 -2.47 9.58 -1.05
C PRO A 147 -2.30 9.18 -2.52
N GLY A 148 -2.11 10.14 -3.45
CA GLY A 148 -1.89 9.86 -4.86
C GLY A 148 -0.68 8.96 -5.13
N ALA A 149 0.38 9.08 -4.34
CA ALA A 149 1.55 8.22 -4.44
C ALA A 149 1.22 6.73 -4.23
N LEU A 150 0.39 6.42 -3.23
CA LEU A 150 -0.09 5.07 -2.95
C LEU A 150 -0.94 4.54 -4.11
N LEU A 151 -1.89 5.36 -4.58
CA LEU A 151 -2.81 4.96 -5.65
C LEU A 151 -2.05 4.66 -6.95
N LEU A 152 -1.05 5.46 -7.29
CA LEU A 152 -0.19 5.22 -8.46
C LEU A 152 0.58 3.91 -8.36
N VAL A 153 1.15 3.61 -7.19
CA VAL A 153 1.86 2.34 -6.97
C VAL A 153 0.91 1.15 -7.01
N LEU A 154 -0.26 1.26 -6.36
CA LEU A 154 -1.28 0.22 -6.34
C LEU A 154 -1.77 -0.11 -7.76
N ASP A 155 -2.10 0.91 -8.53
CA ASP A 155 -2.60 0.78 -9.91
C ASP A 155 -1.56 0.09 -10.81
N ALA A 156 -0.32 0.59 -10.78
CA ALA A 156 0.76 0.02 -11.59
C ALA A 156 1.13 -1.43 -11.17
N MET A 157 1.02 -1.75 -9.88
CA MET A 157 1.16 -3.14 -9.42
C MET A 157 -0.01 -4.02 -9.87
N ALA A 158 -1.24 -3.52 -9.82
CA ALA A 158 -2.43 -4.24 -10.26
C ALA A 158 -2.35 -4.59 -11.74
N GLU A 159 -1.92 -3.66 -12.59
CA GLU A 159 -1.64 -3.91 -14.00
C GLU A 159 -0.54 -4.97 -14.19
N LEU A 160 0.57 -4.87 -13.46
CA LEU A 160 1.73 -5.76 -13.61
C LEU A 160 1.39 -7.23 -13.28
N CYS A 161 0.58 -7.46 -12.25
CA CYS A 161 0.23 -8.82 -11.81
C CYS A 161 -1.16 -9.29 -12.25
N ASP A 162 -1.90 -8.48 -13.02
CA ASP A 162 -3.31 -8.70 -13.36
C ASP A 162 -4.15 -9.01 -12.10
N GLY A 163 -3.96 -8.16 -11.09
CA GLY A 163 -4.58 -8.25 -9.77
C GLY A 163 -5.80 -7.33 -9.62
N VAL A 164 -6.37 -7.33 -8.41
CA VAL A 164 -7.48 -6.45 -8.02
C VAL A 164 -7.14 -5.76 -6.71
N GLY A 165 -7.14 -4.42 -6.73
CA GLY A 165 -6.93 -3.59 -5.54
C GLY A 165 -8.22 -3.46 -4.73
N ILE A 166 -8.11 -3.49 -3.40
CA ILE A 166 -9.23 -3.30 -2.47
C ILE A 166 -8.78 -2.38 -1.34
N ASP A 167 -9.59 -1.36 -1.09
CA ASP A 167 -9.55 -0.60 0.15
C ASP A 167 -10.50 -1.25 1.18
N PRO A 168 -9.97 -1.93 2.21
CA PRO A 168 -10.79 -2.57 3.23
C PRO A 168 -11.51 -1.57 4.14
N GLN A 169 -11.09 -0.30 4.21
CA GLN A 169 -11.73 0.70 5.08
C GLN A 169 -12.99 1.28 4.44
N SER A 170 -12.94 1.59 3.14
CA SER A 170 -14.10 2.09 2.41
C SER A 170 -14.95 1.00 1.76
N ASN A 171 -14.48 -0.26 1.76
CA ASN A 171 -15.07 -1.35 0.97
C ASN A 171 -15.17 -0.97 -0.51
N SER A 172 -14.10 -0.39 -1.05
CA SER A 172 -14.03 0.02 -2.46
C SER A 172 -13.09 -0.89 -3.24
N VAL A 173 -13.49 -1.23 -4.46
CA VAL A 173 -12.66 -1.96 -5.41
C VAL A 173 -11.93 -0.95 -6.30
N MET A 174 -10.61 -1.11 -6.40
CA MET A 174 -9.79 -0.36 -7.35
C MET A 174 -9.51 -1.26 -8.55
N MET A 175 -10.06 -0.84 -9.69
CA MET A 175 -9.88 -1.50 -10.98
C MET A 175 -8.81 -0.74 -11.77
N PRO A 176 -7.81 -1.43 -12.34
CA PRO A 176 -6.96 -0.85 -13.38
C PRO A 176 -7.76 -0.58 -14.68
#